data_AF-A0A963KWZ3-F1
#
_entry.id   AF-A0A963KWZ3-F1
#
_cell.length_a   1.000
_cell.length_b   1.000
_cell.length_c   1.000
_cell.angle_alpha   90.00
_cell.angle_beta   90.00
_cell.angle_gamma   90.00
#
_symmetry.space_group_name_H-M   'P 1'
#
loop_
_entity.id
_entity.type
_entity.pdbx_description
1 polymer ?
#
loop_
_entity_poly.entity_id
_entity_poly.type
_entity_poly.pdbx_seq_one_letter_code
_entity_poly.pdbx_strand_id
1 'polypeptide(L)'
;MKTPFDPAIRIGRRKVDAIRLRIKAEIECVSHYESALSALEQERKEECTRAGGDWTISTYEWLRARQAQAHILAEQRMEASERLERLREEATQTYGQCRALEKAADARREQERQSVMRKAQAEADDLSNARRLLKLRAAAAARKRDGHDPAG
;
A
#
# COMPACT_ATOMS: atom_id res chain seq x y z
N MET A 1 -1.13 21.03 0.23
CA MET A 1 -2.54 21.07 0.67
C MET A 1 -2.85 19.81 1.45
N LYS A 2 -3.46 19.95 2.63
CA LYS A 2 -3.99 18.81 3.37
C LYS A 2 -5.32 18.41 2.73
N THR A 3 -5.49 17.13 2.41
CA THR A 3 -6.78 16.60 1.94
C THR A 3 -7.56 15.98 3.10
N PRO A 4 -8.90 15.92 3.04
CA PRO A 4 -9.70 15.19 4.05
C PRO A 4 -9.31 13.71 4.18
N PHE A 5 -8.64 13.14 3.16
CA PHE A 5 -8.20 11.75 3.14
C PHE A 5 -6.87 11.51 3.88
N ASP A 6 -6.09 12.55 4.19
CA ASP A 6 -4.76 12.41 4.78
C ASP A 6 -4.74 11.65 6.14
N PRO A 7 -5.72 11.83 7.06
CA PRO A 7 -5.80 11.02 8.27
C PRO A 7 -6.06 9.54 7.99
N ALA A 8 -6.95 9.24 7.04
CA ALA A 8 -7.28 7.86 6.66
C ALA A 8 -6.09 7.16 6.00
N ILE A 9 -5.36 7.85 5.12
CA ILE A 9 -4.12 7.34 4.50
C ILE A 9 -3.07 7.05 5.57
N ARG A 10 -2.92 7.92 6.58
CA ARG A 10 -1.95 7.70 7.66
C ARG A 10 -2.28 6.44 8.47
N ILE A 11 -3.55 6.25 8.81
CA ILE A 11 -4.00 5.05 9.51
C ILE A 11 -3.80 3.82 8.62
N GLY A 12 -4.15 3.91 7.33
CA GLY A 12 -3.95 2.85 6.36
C GLY A 12 -2.49 2.41 6.25
N ARG A 13 -1.56 3.35 6.16
CA ARG A 13 -0.11 3.06 6.12
C ARG A 13 0.37 2.33 7.38
N ARG A 14 -0.04 2.79 8.56
CA ARG A 14 0.28 2.11 9.83
C ARG A 14 -0.25 0.67 9.87
N LYS A 15 -1.47 0.45 9.37
CA LYS A 15 -2.04 -0.91 9.25
C LYS A 15 -1.24 -1.78 8.30
N VAL A 16 -0.85 -1.26 7.13
CA VAL A 16 0.00 -1.97 6.17
C VAL A 16 1.34 -2.34 6.80
N ASP A 17 1.97 -1.42 7.53
CA ASP A 17 3.25 -1.68 8.20
C ASP A 17 3.12 -2.72 9.31
N ALA A 18 2.03 -2.68 10.09
CA ALA A 18 1.74 -3.69 11.11
C ALA A 18 1.55 -5.09 10.48
N ILE A 19 0.81 -5.19 9.37
CA ILE A 19 0.61 -6.46 8.67
C ILE A 19 1.93 -6.98 8.11
N ARG A 20 2.78 -6.11 7.53
CA ARG A 20 4.12 -6.49 7.05
C ARG A 20 4.98 -7.10 8.16
N LEU A 21 4.98 -6.50 9.34
CA LEU A 21 5.72 -7.03 10.49
C LEU A 21 5.20 -8.41 10.92
N ARG A 22 3.87 -8.59 10.95
CA ARG A 22 3.24 -9.89 11.26
C ARG A 22 3.58 -10.96 10.22
N ILE A 23 3.52 -10.62 8.93
CA ILE A 23 3.93 -11.52 7.85
C ILE A 23 5.38 -11.97 8.03
N LYS A 24 6.28 -11.02 8.33
CA LYS A 24 7.69 -11.34 8.55
C LYS A 24 7.86 -12.33 9.71
N ALA A 25 7.19 -12.09 10.84
CA ALA A 25 7.22 -12.98 11.99
C ALA A 25 6.69 -14.38 11.65
N GLU A 26 5.59 -14.51 10.92
CA GLU A 26 5.05 -15.83 10.55
C GLU A 26 5.95 -16.57 9.53
N ILE A 27 6.62 -15.85 8.62
CA ILE A 27 7.65 -16.45 7.74
C ILE A 27 8.79 -17.03 8.57
N GLU A 28 9.27 -16.29 9.57
CA GLU A 28 10.30 -16.77 10.49
C GLU A 28 9.82 -17.99 11.28
N CYS A 29 8.56 -18.03 11.74
CA CYS A 29 7.96 -19.20 12.38
C CYS A 29 7.92 -20.42 11.45
N VAL A 30 7.47 -20.26 10.20
CA VAL A 30 7.43 -21.37 9.22
C VAL A 30 8.84 -21.91 8.98
N SER A 31 9.82 -21.02 8.74
CA SER A 31 11.22 -21.40 8.54
C SER A 31 11.82 -22.11 9.75
N HIS A 32 11.46 -21.68 10.96
CA HIS A 32 11.86 -22.35 12.20
C HIS A 32 11.35 -23.80 12.26
N TYR A 33 10.07 -24.04 11.97
CA TYR A 33 9.51 -25.39 11.97
C TYR A 33 10.09 -26.27 10.86
N GLU A 34 10.35 -25.72 9.67
CA GLU A 34 11.04 -26.44 8.59
C GLU A 34 12.46 -26.84 8.98
N SER A 35 13.17 -25.95 9.66
CA SER A 35 14.52 -26.22 10.17
C SER A 35 14.48 -27.30 11.27
N ALA A 36 13.51 -27.24 12.17
CA ALA A 36 13.34 -28.25 13.22
C ALA A 36 12.98 -29.63 12.65
N LEU A 37 12.11 -29.70 11.63
CA LEU A 37 11.78 -30.93 10.94
C LEU A 37 13.01 -31.53 10.23
N SER A 38 13.79 -30.70 9.53
CA SER A 38 15.00 -31.18 8.84
C SER A 38 16.08 -31.66 9.82
N ALA A 39 16.25 -31.00 10.97
CA ALA A 39 17.13 -31.46 12.04
C ALA A 39 16.66 -32.81 12.62
N LEU A 40 15.37 -32.98 12.88
CA LEU A 40 14.81 -34.23 13.38
C LEU A 40 14.98 -35.38 12.38
N GLU A 41 14.85 -35.10 11.07
CA GLU A 41 15.12 -36.09 10.03
C GLU A 41 16.60 -36.50 9.98
N GLN A 42 17.53 -35.57 10.21
CA GLN A 42 18.96 -35.86 10.31
C GLN A 42 19.26 -36.72 11.55
N GLU A 43 18.76 -36.33 12.72
CA GLU A 43 18.88 -37.13 13.96
C GLU A 43 18.36 -38.56 13.77
N ARG A 44 17.22 -38.72 13.08
CA ARG A 44 16.65 -40.04 12.78
C ARG A 44 17.56 -40.87 11.88
N LYS A 45 18.16 -40.26 10.85
CA LYS A 45 19.07 -40.97 9.94
C LYS A 45 20.33 -41.44 10.67
N GLU A 46 20.90 -40.59 11.52
CA GLU A 46 22.07 -40.92 12.35
C GLU A 46 21.78 -42.02 13.36
N GLU A 47 20.60 -42.01 13.99
CA GLU A 47 20.23 -43.06 14.93
C GLU A 47 19.98 -44.40 14.21
N CYS A 48 19.33 -44.38 13.05
CA CYS A 48 19.15 -45.59 12.24
C CYS A 48 20.48 -46.18 11.76
N THR A 49 21.46 -45.35 11.40
CA THR A 49 22.78 -45.85 10.99
C THR A 49 23.56 -46.45 12.16
N ARG A 50 23.45 -45.86 13.37
CA ARG A 50 24.03 -46.42 14.60
C ARG A 50 23.38 -47.74 14.98
N ALA A 51 22.05 -47.80 15.03
CA ALA A 51 21.31 -49.01 15.39
C ALA A 51 21.51 -50.15 14.38
N GLY A 52 21.70 -49.83 13.10
CA GLY A 52 22.06 -50.83 12.08
C GLY A 52 23.41 -51.52 12.33
N GLY A 53 24.30 -50.91 13.12
CA GLY A 53 25.59 -51.48 13.52
C GLY A 53 25.54 -52.34 14.79
N ASP A 54 24.51 -52.18 15.63
CA ASP A 54 24.36 -52.89 16.91
C ASP A 54 22.94 -53.43 17.09
N TRP A 55 22.78 -54.73 16.83
CA TRP A 55 21.50 -55.44 16.91
C TRP A 55 20.93 -55.56 18.32
N THR A 56 21.70 -55.20 19.36
CA THR A 56 21.24 -55.25 20.76
C THR A 56 20.43 -54.01 21.17
N ILE A 57 20.48 -52.93 20.38
CA ILE A 57 19.80 -51.66 20.68
C ILE A 57 18.39 -51.65 20.07
N SER A 58 17.35 -51.67 20.92
CA SER A 58 15.96 -51.50 20.47
C SER A 58 15.64 -50.02 20.24
N THR A 59 15.49 -49.61 18.98
CA THR A 59 15.19 -48.21 18.59
C THR A 59 13.69 -47.91 18.46
N TYR A 60 12.81 -48.90 18.70
CA TYR A 60 11.39 -48.80 18.35
C TYR A 60 10.64 -47.67 19.09
N GLU A 61 10.74 -47.62 20.42
CA GLU A 61 10.07 -46.60 21.23
C GLU A 61 10.62 -45.19 20.95
N TRP A 62 11.93 -45.09 20.70
CA TRP A 62 12.57 -43.84 20.31
C TRP A 62 12.05 -43.34 18.96
N LEU A 63 11.97 -44.22 17.95
CA LEU A 63 11.43 -43.89 16.64
C LEU A 63 9.96 -43.46 16.72
N ARG A 64 9.16 -44.15 17.53
CA ARG A 64 7.75 -43.79 17.77
C ARG A 64 7.63 -42.39 18.38
N ALA A 65 8.43 -42.08 19.40
CA ALA A 65 8.44 -40.76 20.03
C ALA A 65 8.85 -39.65 19.05
N ARG A 66 9.87 -39.90 18.22
CA ARG A 66 10.32 -38.94 17.20
C ARG A 66 9.32 -38.74 16.07
N GLN A 67 8.60 -39.79 15.68
CA GLN A 67 7.52 -39.67 14.72
C GLN A 67 6.34 -38.86 15.26
N ALA A 68 5.99 -39.03 16.54
CA ALA A 68 4.99 -38.18 17.20
C ALA A 68 5.43 -36.71 17.26
N GLN A 69 6.70 -36.46 17.60
CA GLN A 69 7.27 -35.11 17.59
C GLN A 69 7.25 -34.48 16.19
N ALA A 70 7.60 -35.24 15.14
CA ALA A 70 7.54 -34.78 13.76
C ALA A 70 6.11 -34.42 13.34
N HIS A 71 5.11 -35.20 13.77
CA HIS A 71 3.70 -34.91 13.51
C HIS A 71 3.28 -33.57 14.11
N ILE A 72 3.60 -33.34 15.39
CA ILE A 72 3.28 -32.09 16.09
C ILE A 72 3.94 -30.89 15.38
N LEU A 73 5.22 -31.01 14.99
CA LEU A 73 5.93 -29.95 14.26
C LEU A 73 5.32 -29.70 12.87
N ALA A 74 4.87 -30.76 12.18
CA ALA A 74 4.21 -30.64 10.89
C ALA A 74 2.85 -29.93 11.00
N GLU A 75 2.06 -30.26 12.02
CA GLU A 75 0.79 -29.57 12.32
C GLU A 75 1.04 -28.08 12.61
N GLN A 76 2.01 -27.76 13.47
CA GLN A 76 2.38 -26.38 13.79
C GLN A 76 2.86 -25.60 12.56
N ARG A 77 3.64 -26.24 11.68
CA ARG A 77 4.05 -25.65 10.39
C ARG A 77 2.84 -25.36 9.51
N MET A 78 1.89 -26.28 9.43
CA MET A 78 0.66 -26.10 8.64
C MET A 78 -0.16 -24.92 9.17
N GLU A 79 -0.41 -24.87 10.49
CA GLU A 79 -1.14 -23.76 11.11
C GLU A 79 -0.45 -22.40 10.88
N ALA A 80 0.88 -22.35 11.01
CA ALA A 80 1.66 -21.14 10.71
C ALA A 80 1.55 -20.73 9.23
N SER A 81 1.54 -21.71 8.33
CA SER A 81 1.35 -21.47 6.89
C SER A 81 -0.04 -20.92 6.58
N GLU A 82 -1.09 -21.45 7.22
CA GLU A 82 -2.46 -20.95 7.08
C GLU A 82 -2.62 -19.54 7.67
N ARG A 83 -1.96 -19.24 8.79
CA ARG A 83 -1.91 -17.87 9.34
C ARG A 83 -1.22 -16.91 8.37
N LEU A 84 -0.10 -17.34 7.77
CA LEU A 84 0.62 -16.55 6.78
C LEU A 84 -0.23 -16.25 5.55
N GLU A 85 -0.98 -17.24 5.05
CA GLU A 85 -1.84 -17.03 3.87
C GLU A 85 -2.98 -16.05 4.17
N ARG A 86 -3.65 -16.20 5.31
CA ARG A 86 -4.66 -15.22 5.77
C ARG A 86 -4.08 -13.81 5.90
N LEU A 87 -2.86 -13.66 6.40
CA LEU A 87 -2.20 -12.37 6.48
C LEU A 87 -1.87 -11.78 5.11
N ARG A 88 -1.53 -12.60 4.11
CA ARG A 88 -1.28 -12.16 2.73
C ARG A 88 -2.57 -11.68 2.06
N GLU A 89 -3.67 -12.37 2.27
CA GLU A 89 -5.00 -11.93 1.83
C GLU A 89 -5.39 -10.59 2.49
N GLU A 90 -5.23 -10.49 3.82
CA GLU A 90 -5.49 -9.26 4.57
C GLU A 90 -4.59 -8.10 4.09
N ALA A 91 -3.31 -8.38 3.81
CA ALA A 91 -2.37 -7.40 3.26
C ALA A 91 -2.82 -6.89 1.90
N THR A 92 -3.26 -7.77 1.01
CA THR A 92 -3.73 -7.42 -0.34
C THR A 92 -4.94 -6.50 -0.27
N GLN A 93 -5.92 -6.84 0.58
CA GLN A 93 -7.11 -6.02 0.79
C GLN A 93 -6.76 -4.65 1.39
N THR A 94 -5.96 -4.63 2.46
CA THR A 94 -5.58 -3.39 3.16
C THR A 94 -4.74 -2.47 2.27
N TYR A 95 -3.80 -3.03 1.51
CA TYR A 95 -3.00 -2.28 0.54
C TYR A 95 -3.89 -1.70 -0.56
N GLY A 96 -4.82 -2.49 -1.10
CA GLY A 96 -5.78 -2.04 -2.11
C GLY A 96 -6.63 -0.85 -1.63
N GLN A 97 -7.17 -0.94 -0.41
CA GLN A 97 -7.92 0.14 0.22
C GLN A 97 -7.07 1.40 0.44
N CYS A 98 -5.87 1.25 0.99
CA CYS A 98 -4.95 2.37 1.19
C CYS A 98 -4.59 3.04 -0.14
N ARG A 99 -4.35 2.25 -1.20
CA ARG A 99 -4.01 2.76 -2.53
C ARG A 99 -5.19 3.49 -3.18
N ALA A 100 -6.41 3.02 -2.98
CA ALA A 100 -7.62 3.70 -3.45
C ALA A 100 -7.79 5.08 -2.79
N LEU A 101 -7.54 5.17 -1.47
CA LEU A 101 -7.57 6.43 -0.73
C LEU A 101 -6.50 7.41 -1.20
N GLU A 102 -5.27 6.93 -1.45
CA GLU A 102 -4.20 7.74 -2.02
C GLU A 102 -4.59 8.32 -3.38
N LYS A 103 -5.14 7.48 -4.28
CA LYS A 103 -5.63 7.93 -5.59
C LYS A 103 -6.74 8.99 -5.48
N ALA A 104 -7.68 8.81 -4.54
CA ALA A 104 -8.73 9.78 -4.30
C ALA A 104 -8.18 11.12 -3.79
N ALA A 105 -7.19 11.08 -2.90
CA ALA A 105 -6.50 12.28 -2.41
C ALA A 105 -5.78 13.02 -3.53
N ASP A 106 -5.08 12.30 -4.41
CA ASP A 106 -4.36 12.90 -5.54
C ASP A 106 -5.32 13.51 -6.57
N ALA A 107 -6.41 12.82 -6.90
CA ALA A 107 -7.46 13.35 -7.76
C ALA A 107 -8.06 14.65 -7.17
N ARG A 108 -8.26 14.71 -5.85
CA ARG A 108 -8.79 15.91 -5.19
C ARG A 108 -7.80 17.07 -5.27
N ARG A 109 -6.52 16.84 -5.00
CA ARG A 109 -5.46 17.86 -5.12
C ARG A 109 -5.38 18.40 -6.54
N GLU A 110 -5.55 17.53 -7.53
CA GLU A 110 -5.54 17.93 -8.94
C GLU A 110 -6.77 18.79 -9.29
N GLN A 111 -7.97 18.40 -8.86
CA GLN A 111 -9.18 19.22 -9.02
C GLN A 111 -9.02 20.62 -8.38
N GLU A 112 -8.43 20.68 -7.19
CA GLU A 112 -8.18 21.94 -6.49
C GLU A 112 -7.18 22.82 -7.25
N ARG A 113 -6.08 22.25 -7.75
CA ARG A 113 -5.12 22.98 -8.60
C ARG A 113 -5.78 23.52 -9.86
N GLN A 114 -6.58 22.70 -10.55
CA GLN A 114 -7.32 23.14 -11.73
C GLN A 114 -8.32 24.25 -11.40
N SER A 115 -8.98 24.17 -10.24
CA SER A 115 -9.91 25.22 -9.82
C SER A 115 -9.22 26.56 -9.58
N VAL A 116 -8.01 26.54 -9.00
CA VAL A 116 -7.20 27.75 -8.78
C VAL A 116 -6.74 28.34 -10.12
N MET A 117 -6.25 27.49 -11.03
CA MET A 117 -5.83 27.93 -12.36
C MET A 117 -6.99 28.51 -13.17
N ARG A 118 -8.17 27.89 -13.12
CA ARG A 118 -9.39 28.41 -13.79
C ARG A 118 -9.83 29.76 -13.22
N LYS A 119 -9.74 29.95 -11.90
CA LYS A 119 -10.05 31.24 -11.26
C LYS A 119 -9.06 32.33 -11.70
N ALA A 120 -7.77 32.05 -11.65
CA ALA A 120 -6.73 32.99 -12.09
C ALA A 120 -6.89 33.38 -13.57
N GLN A 121 -7.23 32.40 -14.43
CA GLN A 121 -7.50 32.67 -15.84
C GLN A 121 -8.76 33.53 -16.02
N ALA A 122 -9.85 33.22 -15.31
CA ALA A 122 -11.07 34.01 -15.38
C ALA A 122 -10.83 35.47 -14.94
N GLU A 123 -10.09 35.69 -13.86
CA GLU A 123 -9.70 37.03 -13.39
C GLU A 123 -8.85 37.78 -14.44
N ALA A 124 -7.92 37.09 -15.10
CA ALA A 124 -7.10 37.67 -16.16
C ALA A 124 -7.94 38.05 -17.40
N ASP A 125 -8.88 37.19 -17.79
CA ASP A 125 -9.78 37.41 -18.92
C ASP A 125 -10.74 38.59 -18.62
N ASP A 126 -11.28 38.68 -17.41
CA ASP A 126 -12.13 39.79 -16.97
C ASP A 126 -11.39 41.13 -17.01
N LEU A 127 -10.15 41.17 -16.52
CA LEU A 127 -9.30 42.37 -16.59
C LEU A 127 -8.97 42.77 -18.04
N SER A 128 -8.67 41.79 -18.89
CA SER A 128 -8.40 42.01 -20.32
C SER A 128 -9.63 42.58 -21.03
N ASN A 129 -10.80 41.99 -20.78
CA ASN A 129 -12.08 42.43 -21.33
C ASN A 129 -12.44 43.85 -20.86
N ALA A 130 -12.27 44.15 -19.57
CA ALA A 130 -12.50 45.48 -19.02
C ALA A 130 -11.59 46.54 -19.69
N ARG A 131 -10.29 46.25 -19.86
CA ARG A 131 -9.36 47.14 -20.58
C ARG A 131 -9.76 47.35 -22.04
N ARG A 132 -10.19 46.28 -22.72
CA ARG A 132 -10.67 46.37 -24.11
C ARG A 132 -11.92 47.25 -24.22
N LEU A 133 -12.89 47.09 -23.33
CA LEU A 133 -14.09 47.91 -23.29
C LEU A 133 -13.79 49.39 -23.05
N LEU A 134 -12.86 49.70 -22.13
CA LEU A 134 -12.41 51.09 -21.90
C LEU A 134 -11.78 51.70 -23.15
N LYS A 135 -10.91 50.96 -23.86
CA LYS A 135 -10.31 51.41 -25.12
C LYS A 135 -11.36 51.66 -26.20
N LEU A 136 -12.34 50.77 -26.34
CA LEU A 136 -13.43 50.93 -27.30
C LEU A 136 -14.29 52.16 -26.97
N ARG A 137 -14.60 52.40 -25.70
CA ARG A 137 -15.32 53.60 -25.25
C ARG A 137 -14.55 54.88 -25.54
N ALA A 138 -13.24 54.90 -25.27
CA ALA A 138 -12.38 56.05 -25.57
C ALA A 138 -12.32 56.34 -27.08
N ALA A 139 -12.17 55.31 -27.92
CA ALA A 139 -12.17 55.45 -29.37
C ALA A 139 -13.53 55.95 -29.92
N ALA A 140 -14.64 55.45 -29.38
CA ALA A 140 -15.98 55.92 -29.75
C ALA A 140 -16.23 57.38 -29.33
N ALA A 141 -15.71 57.80 -28.16
CA ALA A 141 -15.78 59.18 -27.70
C ALA A 141 -14.94 60.13 -28.58
N ALA A 142 -13.75 59.72 -29.01
CA ALA A 142 -12.91 60.48 -29.94
C ALA A 142 -13.63 60.67 -31.29
N ARG A 143 -14.18 59.61 -31.88
CA ARG A 143 -14.96 59.70 -33.13
C ARG A 143 -16.18 60.61 -33.03
N LYS A 144 -16.85 60.66 -31.88
CA LYS A 144 -17.96 61.60 -31.63
C LYS A 144 -17.51 63.05 -31.55
N ARG A 145 -16.29 63.32 -31.08
CA ARG A 145 -15.71 64.68 -31.06
C ARG A 145 -15.31 65.12 -32.47
N ASP A 146 -14.68 64.23 -33.24
CA ASP A 146 -14.25 64.53 -34.61
C ASP A 146 -15.44 64.64 -35.59
N GLY A 147 -16.59 64.04 -35.28
CA GLY A 147 -17.83 64.17 -36.04
C GLY A 147 -18.73 65.35 -35.63
N HIS A 148 -18.32 66.13 -34.63
CA HIS A 148 -18.98 67.37 -34.21
C HIS A 148 -18.07 68.55 -34.52
N ASP A 149 -17.74 68.73 -35.80
CA ASP A 149 -17.44 70.05 -36.34
C ASP A 149 -18.79 70.74 -36.62
N PRO A 150 -19.23 71.71 -35.80
CA PRO A 150 -20.29 72.61 -36.22
C PRO A 150 -19.70 73.48 -37.34
N ALA A 151 -19.96 73.08 -38.59
CA ALA A 151 -19.76 73.96 -39.73
C ALA A 151 -20.52 75.26 -39.47
N GLY A 152 -19.76 76.35 -39.31
CA GLY A 152 -20.26 77.72 -39.43
C GLY A 152 -20.65 78.05 -40.86
#